data_AF-A0A8C5JBM6-F1
#
_entry.id   AF-A0A8C5JBM6-F1
#
_cell.length_a   1.000
_cell.length_b   1.000
_cell.length_c   1.000
_cell.angle_alpha   90.00
_cell.angle_beta   90.00
_cell.angle_gamma   90.00
#
_symmetry.space_group_name_H-M   'P 1'
#
loop_
_entity.id
_entity.type
_entity.pdbx_description
1 polymer ?
#
loop_
_entity_poly.entity_id
_entity_poly.type
_entity_poly.pdbx_seq_one_letter_code
_entity_poly.pdbx_strand_id
1 'polypeptide(L)'
;MVAKDYPCYLSAKRANFALEAPTVTSPAKETEEPSNKRVKPLSRVTSLASLIPPVRATPLKRFSQSLQRSISFRSESRPELFSPRPWSRNGPPASTKRRDSKLWSETFDVCVNHMLTSKEIKRQEAIFELSQGEEDLIEDLKLAKKAYHDPMLKLSIMTEQELNQIFGTLDSLIPLHEDLLRRLQEVRKPDGSTDHVGHILVGWLPCLNSYDSYCSNQVAAKALLDHKKQEHRVQDFLQRCLESPFSRKLDLWNFLDIPRSRLVKYPLLLREILRHTPNDHPDQQHLEEAINIIQGIVAEINIKTGESECRYYKERLIYLEEGQRDSLIDNSRAVCCHGELKNNRGVKLHVFLFEEVLVITRAVTHNEQLCYQLYRQPIPVRELLLEDLQDGEVRLGGSLRGAFSNNERIKNFFRVSFKNGSQSQTHSLQANDSFNKQQWLNCIRQAKEKAAAGTAGTAGARLPGCPRAEAPERMEQSDCESDCSMDTSELGADCERMEHTHSWDGQKQIETNV
;
A
#
# COMPACT_ATOMS: atom_id res chain seq x y z
N MET A 1 38.32 43.12 -25.09
CA MET A 1 39.81 43.10 -25.17
C MET A 1 40.25 41.66 -25.04
N VAL A 2 41.20 41.20 -25.88
CA VAL A 2 42.01 39.96 -25.77
C VAL A 2 41.17 38.64 -25.70
N ALA A 3 40.97 37.86 -26.78
CA ALA A 3 41.95 37.06 -27.57
C ALA A 3 42.68 36.01 -26.70
N LYS A 4 43.01 34.78 -27.07
CA LYS A 4 43.06 33.96 -28.32
C LYS A 4 43.31 32.49 -27.81
N ASP A 5 43.18 31.36 -28.51
CA ASP A 5 43.56 30.97 -29.88
C ASP A 5 42.79 29.72 -30.38
N TYR A 6 42.86 29.51 -31.70
CA TYR A 6 42.49 28.31 -32.49
C TYR A 6 43.80 27.67 -33.02
N PRO A 7 43.88 26.38 -33.47
CA PRO A 7 43.49 26.07 -34.86
C PRO A 7 43.11 24.60 -35.26
N CYS A 8 42.19 24.49 -36.24
CA CYS A 8 42.30 23.72 -37.52
C CYS A 8 42.53 22.18 -37.52
N TYR A 9 42.23 21.40 -38.58
CA TYR A 9 41.50 21.48 -39.87
C TYR A 9 41.16 20.00 -40.25
N LEU A 10 40.16 19.61 -41.05
CA LEU A 10 40.08 19.72 -42.52
C LEU A 10 38.75 19.10 -43.02
N SER A 11 38.24 19.57 -44.17
CA SER A 11 37.05 19.01 -44.87
C SER A 11 37.43 18.43 -46.23
N ALA A 12 36.70 17.43 -46.72
CA ALA A 12 36.65 17.05 -48.14
C ALA A 12 35.21 16.64 -48.56
N LYS A 13 34.85 16.84 -49.84
CA LYS A 13 33.48 16.77 -50.38
C LYS A 13 33.34 15.79 -51.55
N ARG A 14 32.13 15.24 -51.73
CA ARG A 14 31.52 14.71 -53.00
C ARG A 14 32.25 13.52 -53.67
N ALA A 15 31.59 12.57 -54.35
CA ALA A 15 30.49 12.73 -55.30
C ALA A 15 29.65 11.44 -55.49
N ASN A 16 28.48 11.58 -56.13
CA ASN A 16 27.71 10.47 -56.70
C ASN A 16 28.28 10.09 -58.07
N PHE A 17 28.24 8.82 -58.46
CA PHE A 17 27.94 8.39 -59.83
C PHE A 17 27.41 6.94 -59.84
N ALA A 18 26.58 6.61 -60.82
CA ALA A 18 26.03 5.27 -61.04
C ALA A 18 26.46 4.77 -62.43
N LEU A 19 26.55 3.44 -62.64
CA LEU A 19 25.91 2.73 -63.75
C LEU A 19 26.18 1.20 -63.72
N GLU A 20 25.16 0.46 -64.18
CA GLU A 20 25.18 -0.79 -64.97
C GLU A 20 25.74 -2.15 -64.48
N ALA A 21 25.06 -3.20 -64.96
CA ALA A 21 25.38 -4.63 -64.85
C ALA A 21 25.94 -5.16 -66.19
N PRO A 22 26.28 -6.45 -66.32
CA PRO A 22 25.26 -7.37 -66.88
C PRO A 22 25.29 -8.84 -66.37
N THR A 23 24.31 -9.59 -66.85
CA THR A 23 23.91 -10.98 -66.58
C THR A 23 24.77 -12.09 -67.19
N VAL A 24 24.84 -13.27 -66.53
CA VAL A 24 24.96 -14.60 -67.18
C VAL A 24 24.11 -15.67 -66.46
N THR A 25 22.95 -15.97 -67.04
CA THR A 25 22.42 -17.29 -67.48
C THR A 25 22.51 -18.56 -66.59
N SER A 26 21.34 -19.16 -66.31
CA SER A 26 21.15 -20.55 -65.83
C SER A 26 20.89 -21.55 -66.96
N PRO A 27 20.84 -22.87 -66.68
CA PRO A 27 19.62 -23.63 -67.04
C PRO A 27 19.13 -24.63 -65.97
N ALA A 28 17.89 -25.11 -66.13
CA ALA A 28 17.13 -25.98 -65.20
C ALA A 28 17.56 -27.47 -65.28
N LYS A 29 17.34 -28.31 -64.23
CA LYS A 29 16.16 -29.19 -63.96
C LYS A 29 16.51 -30.14 -62.77
N GLU A 30 15.64 -30.89 -62.06
CA GLU A 30 14.19 -31.19 -62.14
C GLU A 30 13.59 -31.62 -60.75
N THR A 31 12.33 -31.23 -60.48
CA THR A 31 11.18 -31.94 -59.84
C THR A 31 11.26 -32.78 -58.52
N GLU A 32 10.41 -32.36 -57.56
CA GLU A 32 9.69 -33.03 -56.41
C GLU A 32 10.05 -34.49 -55.98
N GLU A 33 10.45 -34.76 -54.73
CA GLU A 33 9.70 -34.92 -53.43
C GLU A 33 9.03 -36.32 -53.22
N PRO A 34 8.71 -36.79 -51.98
CA PRO A 34 9.17 -36.43 -50.61
C PRO A 34 9.54 -37.65 -49.72
N SER A 35 9.93 -37.44 -48.44
CA SER A 35 9.35 -38.15 -47.26
C SER A 35 10.12 -37.96 -45.93
N ASN A 36 9.49 -37.23 -45.00
CA ASN A 36 9.45 -37.45 -43.55
C ASN A 36 10.73 -37.70 -42.70
N LYS A 37 11.12 -36.67 -41.93
CA LYS A 37 11.24 -36.78 -40.46
C LYS A 37 10.95 -35.44 -39.77
N ARG A 38 9.81 -35.38 -39.08
CA ARG A 38 9.23 -34.16 -38.49
C ARG A 38 9.86 -33.83 -37.13
N VAL A 39 10.85 -32.93 -37.10
CA VAL A 39 11.29 -32.30 -35.84
C VAL A 39 10.24 -31.26 -35.44
N LYS A 40 9.67 -31.39 -34.24
CA LYS A 40 8.74 -30.39 -33.68
C LYS A 40 9.55 -29.21 -33.14
N PRO A 41 9.25 -27.94 -33.51
CA PRO A 41 9.82 -26.81 -32.80
C PRO A 41 9.29 -26.79 -31.36
N LEU A 42 10.17 -26.53 -30.40
CA LEU A 42 9.80 -26.32 -29.00
C LEU A 42 8.85 -25.11 -28.90
N SER A 43 7.80 -25.27 -28.09
CA SER A 43 6.81 -24.21 -27.87
C SER A 43 7.46 -22.99 -27.24
N ARG A 44 7.34 -21.83 -27.90
CA ARG A 44 7.74 -20.53 -27.33
C ARG A 44 7.10 -20.35 -25.96
N VAL A 45 7.91 -20.20 -24.92
CA VAL A 45 7.42 -19.85 -23.58
C VAL A 45 6.97 -18.39 -23.64
N THR A 46 5.68 -18.16 -23.40
CA THR A 46 5.12 -16.80 -23.35
C THR A 46 5.63 -16.06 -22.11
N SER A 47 6.23 -14.88 -22.33
CA SER A 47 6.52 -13.91 -21.27
C SER A 47 5.30 -13.66 -20.38
N LEU A 48 5.52 -13.55 -19.07
CA LEU A 48 4.48 -13.26 -18.07
C LEU A 48 3.84 -11.87 -18.24
N ALA A 49 4.37 -11.03 -19.14
CA ALA A 49 3.76 -9.77 -19.57
C ALA A 49 2.29 -9.90 -20.04
N SER A 50 1.85 -11.11 -20.40
CA SER A 50 0.45 -11.41 -20.79
C SER A 50 -0.51 -11.72 -19.63
N LEU A 51 -0.06 -11.84 -18.37
CA LEU A 51 -0.96 -12.15 -17.23
C LEU A 51 -1.59 -10.92 -16.55
N ILE A 52 -1.28 -9.69 -16.99
CA ILE A 52 -1.80 -8.45 -16.38
C ILE A 52 -2.33 -7.48 -17.45
N PRO A 53 -3.67 -7.45 -17.67
CA PRO A 53 -4.35 -6.37 -18.40
C PRO A 53 -4.10 -5.00 -17.76
N PRO A 54 -4.31 -3.87 -18.47
CA PRO A 54 -4.12 -2.54 -17.89
C PRO A 54 -4.98 -2.34 -16.65
N VAL A 55 -4.48 -1.53 -15.71
CA VAL A 55 -5.10 -1.31 -14.38
C VAL A 55 -6.53 -0.78 -14.52
N ARG A 56 -7.48 -1.70 -14.43
CA ARG A 56 -8.84 -1.47 -13.93
C ARG A 56 -9.03 -2.41 -12.76
N ALA A 57 -9.34 -1.85 -11.59
CA ALA A 57 -9.46 -2.63 -10.36
C ALA A 57 -10.57 -3.70 -10.50
N THR A 58 -10.16 -4.95 -10.64
CA THR A 58 -11.00 -6.13 -10.45
C THR A 58 -10.35 -7.03 -9.38
N PRO A 59 -11.14 -7.73 -8.54
CA PRO A 59 -10.65 -8.12 -7.24
C PRO A 59 -9.94 -9.47 -7.27
N LEU A 60 -8.60 -9.43 -7.18
CA LEU A 60 -7.78 -10.61 -6.86
C LEU A 60 -8.10 -11.08 -5.44
N LYS A 61 -8.98 -12.08 -5.34
CA LYS A 61 -9.34 -12.67 -4.05
C LYS A 61 -8.13 -13.40 -3.43
N ARG A 62 -7.84 -13.02 -2.17
CA ARG A 62 -7.22 -13.85 -1.11
C ARG A 62 -5.70 -13.73 -0.82
N PHE A 63 -4.91 -12.83 -1.43
CA PHE A 63 -3.54 -12.57 -0.93
C PHE A 63 -3.08 -11.10 -0.85
N SER A 64 -3.63 -10.18 -1.66
CA SER A 64 -3.23 -8.76 -1.67
C SER A 64 -3.91 -7.88 -0.59
N GLN A 65 -4.88 -8.43 0.15
CA GLN A 65 -5.68 -7.66 1.12
C GLN A 65 -4.92 -7.18 2.36
N SER A 66 -3.71 -7.68 2.62
CA SER A 66 -2.88 -7.21 3.75
C SER A 66 -2.62 -5.70 3.64
N LEU A 67 -2.00 -5.28 2.53
CA LEU A 67 -1.57 -3.91 2.25
C LEU A 67 -2.66 -3.02 1.63
N GLN A 68 -3.94 -3.35 1.81
CA GLN A 68 -5.08 -2.53 1.38
C GLN A 68 -6.07 -2.26 2.53
N ARG A 69 -5.64 -2.38 3.79
CA ARG A 69 -6.51 -2.10 4.96
C ARG A 69 -6.90 -0.62 5.08
N SER A 70 -6.08 0.28 4.55
CA SER A 70 -6.39 1.70 4.36
C SER A 70 -7.21 1.94 3.09
N ILE A 71 -8.49 1.55 3.09
CA ILE A 71 -9.37 1.85 1.94
C ILE A 71 -9.81 3.33 1.99
N SER A 72 -8.94 4.19 1.48
CA SER A 72 -9.21 5.61 1.25
C SER A 72 -10.17 5.77 0.07
N PHE A 73 -11.47 5.90 0.34
CA PHE A 73 -12.47 6.12 -0.72
C PHE A 73 -12.41 7.58 -1.22
N ARG A 74 -11.52 7.87 -2.18
CA ARG A 74 -11.55 9.14 -2.93
C ARG A 74 -12.17 8.96 -4.31
N SER A 75 -13.11 9.86 -4.62
CA SER A 75 -13.78 9.97 -5.91
C SER A 75 -12.97 10.87 -6.84
N GLU A 76 -12.64 10.41 -8.04
CA GLU A 76 -12.24 11.31 -9.14
C GLU A 76 -13.50 12.02 -9.69
N SER A 77 -13.99 13.04 -8.98
CA SER A 77 -15.05 13.91 -9.50
C SER A 77 -14.46 14.88 -10.52
N ARG A 78 -14.33 14.43 -11.77
CA ARG A 78 -13.95 15.25 -12.93
C ARG A 78 -15.01 16.34 -13.18
N PRO A 79 -14.66 17.64 -13.17
CA PRO A 79 -15.58 18.68 -13.62
C PRO A 79 -15.63 18.68 -15.15
N GLU A 80 -16.71 18.15 -15.74
CA GLU A 80 -17.01 18.29 -17.17
C GLU A 80 -17.42 19.74 -17.49
N LEU A 81 -16.44 20.62 -17.69
CA LEU A 81 -16.70 22.04 -18.03
C LEU A 81 -15.62 22.65 -18.94
N PHE A 82 -15.28 21.97 -20.05
CA PHE A 82 -14.60 22.62 -21.18
C PHE A 82 -15.16 22.16 -22.52
N SER A 83 -15.85 23.07 -23.22
CA SER A 83 -16.27 22.88 -24.61
C SER A 83 -15.06 22.65 -25.53
N PRO A 84 -15.14 21.74 -26.51
CA PRO A 84 -14.00 21.41 -27.36
C PRO A 84 -13.61 22.60 -28.25
N ARG A 85 -12.34 23.02 -28.20
CA ARG A 85 -11.80 23.99 -29.17
C ARG A 85 -11.72 23.34 -30.56
N PRO A 86 -12.20 24.00 -31.62
CA PRO A 86 -12.10 23.49 -32.98
C PRO A 86 -10.69 23.73 -33.53
N TRP A 87 -9.73 22.87 -33.18
CA TRP A 87 -8.53 22.48 -33.96
C TRP A 87 -7.65 21.54 -33.12
N SER A 88 -8.07 20.27 -32.99
CA SER A 88 -7.13 19.19 -32.66
C SER A 88 -6.63 18.55 -33.94
N ARG A 89 -5.33 18.65 -34.18
CA ARG A 89 -4.66 17.94 -35.28
C ARG A 89 -4.62 16.47 -34.88
N ASN A 90 -5.23 15.59 -35.68
CA ASN A 90 -5.20 14.13 -35.45
C ASN A 90 -3.78 13.59 -35.64
N GLY A 91 -2.94 13.71 -34.61
CA GLY A 91 -1.70 12.95 -34.50
C GLY A 91 -2.03 11.49 -34.17
N PRO A 92 -1.27 10.51 -34.70
CA PRO A 92 -1.42 9.13 -34.28
C PRO A 92 -1.19 9.01 -32.76
N PRO A 93 -1.88 8.10 -32.05
CA PRO A 93 -1.67 7.93 -30.62
C PRO A 93 -0.20 7.58 -30.37
N ALA A 94 0.49 8.44 -29.61
CA ALA A 94 1.87 8.21 -29.21
C ALA A 94 1.93 6.88 -28.45
N SER A 95 2.68 5.91 -28.98
CA SER A 95 2.79 4.59 -28.37
C SER A 95 3.34 4.74 -26.96
N THR A 96 2.53 4.37 -25.96
CA THR A 96 2.99 4.20 -24.59
C THR A 96 3.89 2.97 -24.58
N LYS A 97 5.18 3.19 -24.87
CA LYS A 97 6.20 2.16 -24.69
C LYS A 97 6.21 1.76 -23.21
N ARG A 98 5.51 0.66 -22.89
CA ARG A 98 5.90 -0.19 -21.77
C ARG A 98 7.38 -0.53 -21.99
N ARG A 99 8.17 -0.62 -20.91
CA ARG A 99 9.53 -1.13 -21.03
C ARG A 99 9.42 -2.55 -21.59
N ASP A 100 10.15 -2.83 -22.67
CA ASP A 100 10.15 -4.16 -23.28
C ASP A 100 10.84 -5.11 -22.29
N SER A 101 10.08 -6.08 -21.76
CA SER A 101 10.61 -7.10 -20.85
C SER A 101 11.48 -8.06 -21.65
N LYS A 102 12.80 -7.83 -21.60
CA LYS A 102 13.79 -8.70 -22.25
C LYS A 102 13.85 -10.02 -21.50
N LEU A 103 13.69 -11.15 -22.20
CA LEU A 103 13.86 -12.46 -21.56
C LEU A 103 15.33 -12.72 -21.23
N TRP A 104 15.58 -13.55 -20.23
CA TRP A 104 16.95 -14.01 -19.91
C TRP A 104 17.59 -14.71 -21.12
N SER A 105 16.84 -15.61 -21.76
CA SER A 105 17.24 -16.34 -22.96
C SER A 105 17.39 -15.48 -24.24
N GLU A 106 16.95 -14.22 -24.20
CA GLU A 106 17.17 -13.24 -25.28
C GLU A 106 18.34 -12.29 -24.97
N THR A 107 18.71 -12.19 -23.69
CA THR A 107 19.81 -11.34 -23.22
C THR A 107 21.16 -12.08 -23.25
N PHE A 108 21.14 -13.40 -23.05
CA PHE A 108 22.31 -14.26 -23.04
C PHE A 108 22.09 -15.45 -23.99
N ASP A 109 22.99 -15.68 -24.95
CA ASP A 109 22.95 -16.79 -25.92
C ASP A 109 23.30 -18.17 -25.31
N VAL A 110 22.98 -18.39 -24.03
CA VAL A 110 23.38 -19.57 -23.22
C VAL A 110 22.86 -20.87 -23.81
N CYS A 111 21.67 -20.82 -24.41
CA CYS A 111 20.99 -21.95 -25.04
C CYS A 111 21.79 -22.62 -26.17
N VAL A 112 22.85 -21.96 -26.68
CA VAL A 112 23.73 -22.52 -27.72
C VAL A 112 24.87 -23.37 -27.11
N ASN A 113 25.28 -23.08 -25.86
CA ASN A 113 26.49 -23.67 -25.26
C ASN A 113 26.22 -24.66 -24.09
N HIS A 114 25.05 -24.62 -23.46
CA HIS A 114 24.69 -25.57 -22.39
C HIS A 114 23.25 -26.08 -22.51
N MET A 115 23.07 -27.41 -22.42
CA MET A 115 21.76 -28.07 -22.42
C MET A 115 21.09 -27.98 -21.04
N LEU A 116 20.75 -26.76 -20.62
CA LEU A 116 19.98 -26.53 -19.41
C LEU A 116 18.58 -27.15 -19.51
N THR A 117 18.06 -27.67 -18.40
CA THR A 117 16.69 -28.19 -18.36
C THR A 117 15.68 -27.06 -18.46
N SER A 118 14.47 -27.33 -18.98
CA SER A 118 13.40 -26.31 -19.02
C SER A 118 12.98 -25.80 -17.63
N LYS A 119 13.24 -26.57 -16.55
CA LYS A 119 13.04 -26.10 -15.17
C LYS A 119 14.12 -25.08 -14.78
N GLU A 120 15.39 -25.37 -15.09
CA GLU A 120 16.50 -24.47 -14.78
C GLU A 120 16.44 -23.16 -15.59
N ILE A 121 16.05 -23.21 -16.87
CA ILE A 121 15.83 -21.99 -17.69
C ILE A 121 14.81 -21.07 -17.00
N LYS A 122 13.70 -21.63 -16.48
CA LYS A 122 12.69 -20.84 -15.75
C LYS A 122 13.18 -20.30 -14.40
N ARG A 123 14.10 -21.02 -13.74
CA ARG A 123 14.75 -20.51 -12.52
C ARG A 123 15.64 -19.29 -12.85
N GLN A 124 16.42 -19.37 -13.92
CA GLN A 124 17.24 -18.25 -14.40
C GLN A 124 16.38 -17.07 -14.88
N GLU A 125 15.28 -17.33 -15.61
CA GLU A 125 14.30 -16.29 -15.98
C GLU A 125 13.74 -15.56 -14.75
N ALA A 126 13.34 -16.29 -13.69
CA ALA A 126 12.80 -15.70 -12.46
C ALA A 126 13.85 -14.89 -11.67
N ILE A 127 15.10 -15.37 -11.60
CA ILE A 127 16.23 -14.63 -11.00
C ILE A 127 16.54 -13.37 -11.82
N PHE A 128 16.45 -13.44 -13.14
CA PHE A 128 16.69 -12.32 -14.03
C PHE A 128 15.57 -11.26 -13.92
N GLU A 129 14.30 -11.68 -13.90
CA GLU A 129 13.14 -10.80 -13.66
C GLU A 129 13.24 -10.05 -12.32
N LEU A 130 13.71 -10.74 -11.26
CA LEU A 130 14.02 -10.08 -9.99
C LEU A 130 15.02 -8.94 -10.22
N SER A 131 16.18 -9.22 -10.84
CA SER A 131 17.23 -8.20 -11.07
C SER A 131 16.80 -7.05 -11.99
N GLN A 132 16.07 -7.32 -13.08
CA GLN A 132 15.50 -6.28 -13.95
C GLN A 132 14.52 -5.39 -13.18
N GLY A 133 13.70 -5.99 -12.31
CA GLY A 133 12.75 -5.25 -11.50
C GLY A 133 13.39 -4.36 -10.42
N GLU A 134 14.64 -4.62 -10.01
CA GLU A 134 15.43 -3.71 -9.18
C GLU A 134 15.98 -2.55 -10.01
N GLU A 135 16.49 -2.81 -11.23
CA GLU A 135 16.96 -1.79 -12.17
C GLU A 135 15.83 -0.82 -12.57
N ASP A 136 14.67 -1.36 -12.96
CA ASP A 136 13.44 -0.60 -13.26
C ASP A 136 13.00 0.27 -12.07
N LEU A 137 13.06 -0.26 -10.85
CA LEU A 137 12.76 0.49 -9.63
C LEU A 137 13.75 1.65 -9.45
N ILE A 138 15.05 1.37 -9.45
CA ILE A 138 16.11 2.37 -9.24
C ILE A 138 15.98 3.52 -10.24
N GLU A 139 15.72 3.21 -11.51
CA GLU A 139 15.49 4.22 -12.54
C GLU A 139 14.22 5.05 -12.29
N ASP A 140 13.10 4.40 -11.96
CA ASP A 140 11.83 5.09 -11.76
C ASP A 140 11.84 5.97 -10.48
N LEU A 141 12.58 5.58 -9.43
CA LEU A 141 12.84 6.42 -8.25
C LEU A 141 13.73 7.64 -8.61
N LYS A 142 14.83 7.41 -9.33
CA LYS A 142 15.71 8.50 -9.83
C LYS A 142 14.96 9.44 -10.77
N LEU A 143 14.01 8.93 -11.56
CA LEU A 143 13.14 9.73 -12.43
C LEU A 143 12.15 10.56 -11.62
N ALA A 144 11.52 9.98 -10.59
CA ALA A 144 10.62 10.72 -9.70
C ALA A 144 11.30 11.95 -9.09
N LYS A 145 12.56 11.81 -8.62
CA LYS A 145 13.37 12.95 -8.18
C LYS A 145 13.65 13.95 -9.31
N LYS A 146 14.33 13.49 -10.37
CA LYS A 146 14.87 14.38 -11.43
C LYS A 146 13.81 15.09 -12.26
N ALA A 147 12.64 14.48 -12.46
CA ALA A 147 11.58 15.01 -13.31
C ALA A 147 10.43 15.70 -12.55
N TYR A 148 10.23 15.40 -11.27
CA TYR A 148 9.18 16.03 -10.47
C TYR A 148 9.76 16.86 -9.31
N HIS A 149 10.52 16.25 -8.39
CA HIS A 149 11.07 16.97 -7.22
C HIS A 149 11.95 18.15 -7.62
N ASP A 150 13.04 17.90 -8.36
CA ASP A 150 14.06 18.92 -8.64
C ASP A 150 13.51 20.10 -9.47
N PRO A 151 12.66 19.89 -10.50
CA PRO A 151 12.04 21.01 -11.22
C PRO A 151 11.03 21.77 -10.37
N MET A 152 10.25 21.11 -9.51
CA MET A 152 9.32 21.81 -8.61
C MET A 152 10.04 22.67 -7.57
N LEU A 153 11.19 22.22 -7.07
CA LEU A 153 12.05 23.00 -6.18
C LEU A 153 12.67 24.21 -6.91
N LYS A 154 13.35 23.94 -8.04
CA LYS A 154 14.06 24.98 -8.83
C LYS A 154 13.14 26.05 -9.41
N LEU A 155 11.92 25.67 -9.79
CA LEU A 155 10.89 26.58 -10.29
C LEU A 155 10.01 27.14 -9.16
N SER A 156 10.31 26.86 -7.89
CA SER A 156 9.55 27.27 -6.69
C SER A 156 8.04 27.01 -6.81
N ILE A 157 7.67 25.86 -7.36
CA ILE A 157 6.28 25.41 -7.55
C ILE A 157 5.68 24.93 -6.24
N MET A 158 6.52 24.31 -5.40
CA MET A 158 6.26 24.02 -3.99
C MET A 158 7.51 24.38 -3.19
N THR A 159 7.35 24.60 -1.89
CA THR A 159 8.46 24.85 -0.96
C THR A 159 9.29 23.59 -0.72
N GLU A 160 10.52 23.76 -0.23
CA GLU A 160 11.39 22.65 0.15
C GLU A 160 10.74 21.78 1.24
N GLN A 161 10.06 22.38 2.22
CA GLN A 161 9.35 21.64 3.27
C GLN A 161 8.21 20.77 2.70
N GLU A 162 7.40 21.30 1.78
CA GLU A 162 6.31 20.56 1.14
C GLU A 162 6.84 19.41 0.26
N LEU A 163 7.94 19.66 -0.46
CA LEU A 163 8.60 18.64 -1.28
C LEU A 163 9.24 17.54 -0.42
N ASN A 164 9.93 17.91 0.66
CA ASN A 164 10.44 16.95 1.64
C ASN A 164 9.30 16.14 2.30
N GLN A 165 8.11 16.71 2.49
CA GLN A 165 6.95 15.97 3.00
C GLN A 165 6.32 15.03 1.96
N ILE A 166 6.28 15.41 0.68
CA ILE A 166 5.69 14.59 -0.40
C ILE A 166 6.63 13.46 -0.84
N PHE A 167 7.90 13.78 -1.10
CA PHE A 167 8.90 12.82 -1.57
C PHE A 167 9.55 12.08 -0.40
N GLY A 168 9.56 12.65 0.82
CA GLY A 168 9.96 11.97 2.04
C GLY A 168 11.37 11.37 1.93
N THR A 169 11.47 10.12 2.35
CA THR A 169 12.71 9.34 2.35
C THR A 169 12.95 8.54 1.06
N LEU A 170 12.27 8.87 -0.06
CA LEU A 170 12.35 8.13 -1.34
C LEU A 170 13.79 7.86 -1.79
N ASP A 171 14.65 8.89 -1.69
CA ASP A 171 16.06 8.80 -2.07
C ASP A 171 16.87 7.84 -1.20
N SER A 172 16.52 7.67 0.07
CA SER A 172 17.22 6.75 0.98
C SER A 172 16.94 5.27 0.67
N LEU A 173 15.89 4.99 -0.12
CA LEU A 173 15.58 3.63 -0.57
C LEU A 173 16.50 3.21 -1.73
N ILE A 174 16.94 4.15 -2.57
CA ILE A 174 17.72 3.86 -3.79
C ILE A 174 18.99 3.04 -3.50
N PRO A 175 19.85 3.38 -2.52
CA PRO A 175 21.06 2.62 -2.22
C PRO A 175 20.79 1.17 -1.79
N LEU A 176 19.62 0.88 -1.19
CA LEU A 176 19.25 -0.47 -0.78
C LEU A 176 19.08 -1.38 -2.01
N HIS A 177 18.43 -0.87 -3.06
CA HIS A 177 18.18 -1.61 -4.29
C HIS A 177 19.44 -1.67 -5.17
N GLU A 178 20.26 -0.61 -5.18
CA GLU A 178 21.58 -0.65 -5.81
C GLU A 178 22.49 -1.71 -5.18
N ASP A 179 22.39 -1.93 -3.86
CA ASP A 179 23.12 -2.98 -3.17
C ASP A 179 22.66 -4.39 -3.57
N LEU A 180 21.36 -4.66 -3.63
CA LEU A 180 20.85 -5.95 -4.13
C LEU A 180 21.25 -6.20 -5.58
N LEU A 181 21.03 -5.21 -6.46
CA LEU A 181 21.33 -5.32 -7.88
C LEU A 181 22.81 -5.63 -8.10
N ARG A 182 23.70 -4.94 -7.38
CA ARG A 182 25.15 -5.19 -7.44
C ARG A 182 25.50 -6.60 -6.98
N ARG A 183 24.98 -7.08 -5.83
CA ARG A 183 25.22 -8.45 -5.35
C ARG A 183 24.73 -9.52 -6.35
N LEU A 184 23.56 -9.31 -6.95
CA LEU A 184 23.00 -10.21 -7.98
C LEU A 184 23.80 -10.19 -9.29
N GLN A 185 24.48 -9.09 -9.62
CA GLN A 185 25.40 -9.00 -10.75
C GLN A 185 26.75 -9.66 -10.43
N GLU A 186 27.28 -9.48 -9.22
CA GLU A 186 28.55 -10.06 -8.75
C GLU A 186 28.55 -11.61 -8.77
N VAL A 187 27.41 -12.25 -8.43
CA VAL A 187 27.28 -13.72 -8.47
C VAL A 187 26.85 -14.28 -9.83
N ARG A 188 26.58 -13.43 -10.83
CA ARG A 188 26.21 -13.88 -12.17
C ARG A 188 27.46 -14.26 -12.95
N LYS A 189 27.49 -15.49 -13.46
CA LYS A 189 28.59 -16.01 -14.25
C LYS A 189 28.70 -15.31 -15.62
N PRO A 190 29.86 -15.39 -16.29
CA PRO A 190 30.03 -14.86 -17.65
C PRO A 190 29.09 -15.47 -18.69
N ASP A 191 28.55 -16.68 -18.42
CA ASP A 191 27.51 -17.32 -19.25
C ASP A 191 26.09 -16.83 -18.95
N GLY A 192 25.92 -15.82 -18.07
CA GLY A 192 24.62 -15.26 -17.69
C GLY A 192 23.86 -16.06 -16.63
N SER A 193 24.32 -17.26 -16.25
CA SER A 193 23.67 -18.07 -15.23
C SER A 193 24.03 -17.63 -13.80
N THR A 194 23.15 -17.94 -12.85
CA THR A 194 23.32 -17.62 -11.43
C THR A 194 23.03 -18.88 -10.60
N ASP A 195 24.02 -19.40 -9.86
CA ASP A 195 23.85 -20.64 -9.10
C ASP A 195 22.94 -20.42 -7.89
N HIS A 196 23.37 -19.55 -6.97
CA HIS A 196 22.76 -19.38 -5.65
C HIS A 196 22.37 -17.92 -5.40
N VAL A 197 21.11 -17.69 -5.01
CA VAL A 197 20.59 -16.35 -4.66
C VAL A 197 19.97 -16.27 -3.27
N GLY A 198 19.62 -17.41 -2.66
CA GLY A 198 18.87 -17.45 -1.41
C GLY A 198 19.60 -16.76 -0.26
N HIS A 199 20.89 -17.06 -0.06
CA HIS A 199 21.73 -16.45 0.96
C HIS A 199 21.87 -14.91 0.81
N ILE A 200 21.92 -14.41 -0.43
CA ILE A 200 21.95 -12.96 -0.72
C ILE A 200 20.64 -12.32 -0.24
N LEU A 201 19.51 -12.96 -0.55
CA LEU A 201 18.18 -12.49 -0.19
C LEU A 201 17.95 -12.51 1.32
N VAL A 202 18.29 -13.59 2.01
CA VAL A 202 18.22 -13.68 3.48
C VAL A 202 19.03 -12.57 4.14
N GLY A 203 20.26 -12.32 3.66
CA GLY A 203 21.12 -11.24 4.19
C GLY A 203 20.68 -9.82 3.83
N TRP A 204 19.98 -9.62 2.71
CA TRP A 204 19.57 -8.30 2.23
C TRP A 204 18.19 -7.86 2.73
N LEU A 205 17.20 -8.75 2.70
CA LEU A 205 15.79 -8.42 3.00
C LEU A 205 15.57 -7.63 4.30
N PRO A 206 16.29 -7.87 5.41
CA PRO A 206 16.15 -7.07 6.64
C PRO A 206 16.36 -5.56 6.47
N CYS A 207 17.10 -5.09 5.45
CA CYS A 207 17.26 -3.65 5.20
C CYS A 207 15.96 -2.97 4.75
N LEU A 208 15.00 -3.73 4.22
CA LEU A 208 13.69 -3.23 3.78
C LEU A 208 12.83 -2.71 4.93
N ASN A 209 13.18 -2.95 6.20
CA ASN A 209 12.55 -2.27 7.34
C ASN A 209 12.63 -0.73 7.24
N SER A 210 13.60 -0.19 6.49
CA SER A 210 13.72 1.24 6.16
C SER A 210 12.48 1.82 5.45
N TYR A 211 11.66 0.97 4.81
CA TYR A 211 10.41 1.37 4.17
C TYR A 211 9.33 1.84 5.17
N ASP A 212 9.43 1.47 6.46
CA ASP A 212 8.48 1.88 7.50
C ASP A 212 8.27 3.41 7.50
N SER A 213 9.36 4.18 7.61
CA SER A 213 9.29 5.65 7.60
C SER A 213 8.69 6.21 6.30
N TYR A 214 8.93 5.54 5.15
CA TYR A 214 8.39 5.99 3.86
C TYR A 214 6.90 5.72 3.75
N CYS A 215 6.46 4.50 4.08
CA CYS A 215 5.08 4.04 4.00
C CYS A 215 4.20 4.73 5.05
N SER A 216 4.68 4.88 6.28
CA SER A 216 3.96 5.55 7.37
C SER A 216 3.71 7.05 7.09
N ASN A 217 4.52 7.71 6.27
CA ASN A 217 4.29 9.11 5.85
C ASN A 217 3.29 9.25 4.67
N GLN A 218 2.95 8.17 3.95
CA GLN A 218 2.17 8.26 2.70
C GLN A 218 0.80 8.95 2.85
N VAL A 219 0.15 8.78 4.01
CA VAL A 219 -1.14 9.46 4.30
C VAL A 219 -1.00 10.99 4.27
N ALA A 220 0.08 11.52 4.86
CA ALA A 220 0.36 12.95 4.93
C ALA A 220 0.86 13.50 3.59
N ALA A 221 1.75 12.76 2.92
CA ALA A 221 2.22 13.07 1.56
C ALA A 221 1.05 13.14 0.56
N LYS A 222 0.13 12.17 0.60
CA LYS A 222 -1.06 12.14 -0.26
C LYS A 222 -2.00 13.30 0.01
N ALA A 223 -2.27 13.61 1.28
CA ALA A 223 -3.16 14.69 1.65
C ALA A 223 -2.61 16.06 1.22
N LEU A 224 -1.32 16.29 1.40
CA LEU A 224 -0.64 17.51 0.92
C LEU A 224 -0.67 17.59 -0.61
N LEU A 225 -0.32 16.52 -1.32
CA LEU A 225 -0.37 16.49 -2.79
C LEU A 225 -1.78 16.74 -3.35
N ASP A 226 -2.82 16.16 -2.73
CA ASP A 226 -4.22 16.38 -3.14
C ASP A 226 -4.70 17.81 -2.86
N HIS A 227 -4.19 18.46 -1.80
CA HIS A 227 -4.44 19.88 -1.55
C HIS A 227 -3.71 20.74 -2.59
N LYS A 228 -2.41 20.51 -2.81
CA LYS A 228 -1.58 21.25 -3.78
C LYS A 228 -2.04 21.08 -5.23
N LYS A 229 -2.65 19.94 -5.60
CA LYS A 229 -3.31 19.75 -6.90
C LYS A 229 -4.45 20.77 -7.20
N GLN A 230 -4.92 21.53 -6.21
CA GLN A 230 -5.89 22.63 -6.40
C GLN A 230 -5.21 23.94 -6.86
N GLU A 231 -3.91 24.10 -6.64
CA GLU A 231 -3.16 25.27 -7.10
C GLU A 231 -2.84 25.15 -8.60
N HIS A 232 -3.27 26.14 -9.39
CA HIS A 232 -3.10 26.14 -10.85
C HIS A 232 -1.64 25.87 -11.30
N ARG A 233 -0.65 26.42 -10.58
CA ARG A 233 0.78 26.25 -10.88
C ARG A 233 1.25 24.79 -10.73
N VAL A 234 0.78 24.10 -9.70
CA VAL A 234 1.07 22.69 -9.45
C VAL A 234 0.33 21.82 -10.46
N GLN A 235 -0.94 22.12 -10.71
CA GLN A 235 -1.77 21.40 -11.68
C GLN A 235 -1.18 21.45 -13.10
N ASP A 236 -0.83 22.65 -13.59
CA ASP A 236 -0.19 22.86 -14.91
C ASP A 236 1.14 22.11 -15.03
N PHE A 237 2.00 22.15 -13.99
CA PHE A 237 3.25 21.39 -13.98
C PHE A 237 3.02 19.88 -14.08
N LEU A 238 2.11 19.33 -13.26
CA LEU A 238 1.80 17.90 -13.28
C LEU A 238 1.18 17.47 -14.61
N GLN A 239 0.37 18.33 -15.24
CA GLN A 239 -0.21 18.09 -16.57
C GLN A 239 0.87 18.04 -17.66
N ARG A 240 1.84 18.97 -17.66
CA ARG A 240 3.00 18.94 -18.59
C ARG A 240 3.85 17.66 -18.42
N CYS A 241 3.98 17.17 -17.18
CA CYS A 241 4.66 15.89 -16.91
C CYS A 241 3.88 14.70 -17.52
N LEU A 242 2.55 14.66 -17.34
CA LEU A 242 1.68 13.65 -17.95
C LEU A 242 1.69 13.70 -19.49
N GLU A 243 1.87 14.86 -20.08
CA GLU A 243 2.00 15.02 -21.53
C GLU A 243 3.35 14.50 -22.04
N SER A 244 4.42 14.69 -21.27
CA SER A 244 5.79 14.28 -21.59
C SER A 244 5.98 12.76 -21.66
N PRO A 245 6.85 12.22 -22.54
CA PRO A 245 7.03 10.76 -22.70
C PRO A 245 7.53 10.02 -21.46
N PHE A 246 8.37 10.66 -20.63
CA PHE A 246 9.00 10.02 -19.47
C PHE A 246 7.98 9.51 -18.44
N SER A 247 6.83 10.17 -18.31
CA SER A 247 5.79 9.78 -17.36
C SER A 247 5.17 8.42 -17.68
N ARG A 248 5.28 7.95 -18.94
CA ARG A 248 4.55 6.76 -19.45
C ARG A 248 3.03 6.86 -19.22
N LYS A 249 2.50 8.09 -19.12
CA LYS A 249 1.10 8.42 -18.73
C LYS A 249 0.70 8.03 -17.30
N LEU A 250 1.68 7.86 -16.41
CA LEU A 250 1.48 7.73 -14.97
C LEU A 250 1.55 9.12 -14.31
N ASP A 251 0.66 9.38 -13.34
CA ASP A 251 0.72 10.61 -12.54
C ASP A 251 1.80 10.52 -11.44
N LEU A 252 2.10 11.65 -10.77
CA LEU A 252 3.11 11.67 -9.69
C LEU A 252 2.76 10.67 -8.56
N TRP A 253 1.49 10.49 -8.22
CA TRP A 253 1.11 9.55 -7.16
C TRP A 253 1.45 8.11 -7.52
N ASN A 254 1.27 7.71 -8.79
CA ASN A 254 1.70 6.38 -9.26
C ASN A 254 3.21 6.15 -9.06
N PHE A 255 4.06 7.18 -9.23
CA PHE A 255 5.50 7.07 -8.95
C PHE A 255 5.80 6.95 -7.45
N LEU A 256 5.05 7.66 -6.59
CA LEU A 256 5.19 7.58 -5.12
C LEU A 256 4.69 6.24 -4.54
N ASP A 257 3.75 5.54 -5.20
CA ASP A 257 3.32 4.19 -4.80
C ASP A 257 4.29 3.07 -5.26
N ILE A 258 5.26 3.36 -6.15
CA ILE A 258 6.19 2.33 -6.68
C ILE A 258 6.93 1.57 -5.57
N PRO A 259 7.56 2.20 -4.56
CA PRO A 259 8.23 1.48 -3.48
C PRO A 259 7.27 0.49 -2.80
N ARG A 260 6.11 0.98 -2.35
CA ARG A 260 5.11 0.15 -1.67
C ARG A 260 4.68 -1.02 -2.58
N SER A 261 4.46 -0.74 -3.87
CA SER A 261 4.10 -1.73 -4.90
C SER A 261 5.19 -2.77 -5.16
N ARG A 262 6.49 -2.42 -5.09
CA ARG A 262 7.60 -3.41 -5.17
C ARG A 262 7.65 -4.28 -3.93
N LEU A 263 7.54 -3.68 -2.74
CA LEU A 263 7.63 -4.40 -1.46
C LEU A 263 6.65 -5.59 -1.39
N VAL A 264 5.43 -5.42 -1.93
CA VAL A 264 4.39 -6.50 -1.97
C VAL A 264 4.71 -7.64 -2.93
N LYS A 265 5.61 -7.42 -3.90
CA LYS A 265 5.91 -8.37 -4.98
C LYS A 265 7.02 -9.35 -4.64
N TYR A 266 7.95 -9.00 -3.73
CA TYR A 266 9.02 -9.93 -3.31
C TYR A 266 8.50 -11.32 -2.88
N PRO A 267 7.43 -11.46 -2.04
CA PRO A 267 6.88 -12.77 -1.71
C PRO A 267 6.37 -13.58 -2.92
N LEU A 268 6.08 -12.95 -4.06
CA LEU A 268 5.66 -13.62 -5.30
C LEU A 268 6.87 -13.99 -6.15
N LEU A 269 7.82 -13.06 -6.33
CA LEU A 269 9.07 -13.26 -7.06
C LEU A 269 9.90 -14.40 -6.45
N LEU A 270 10.06 -14.42 -5.12
CA LEU A 270 10.83 -15.46 -4.43
C LEU A 270 10.15 -16.83 -4.51
N ARG A 271 8.81 -16.88 -4.48
CA ARG A 271 8.05 -18.12 -4.71
C ARG A 271 8.24 -18.67 -6.12
N GLU A 272 8.36 -17.81 -7.12
CA GLU A 272 8.60 -18.22 -8.51
C GLU A 272 10.00 -18.82 -8.68
N ILE A 273 11.03 -18.23 -8.07
CA ILE A 273 12.38 -18.82 -8.03
C ILE A 273 12.36 -20.17 -7.30
N LEU A 274 11.74 -20.24 -6.12
CA LEU A 274 11.63 -21.47 -5.32
C LEU A 274 10.93 -22.60 -6.10
N ARG A 275 9.84 -22.28 -6.82
CA ARG A 275 9.06 -23.23 -7.64
C ARG A 275 9.91 -23.94 -8.71
N HIS A 276 10.93 -23.27 -9.25
CA HIS A 276 11.83 -23.84 -10.25
C HIS A 276 13.16 -24.34 -9.67
N THR A 277 13.40 -24.17 -8.37
CA THR A 277 14.59 -24.69 -7.69
C THR A 277 14.49 -26.23 -7.52
N PRO A 278 15.57 -27.01 -7.73
CA PRO A 278 15.62 -28.44 -7.39
C PRO A 278 15.51 -28.69 -5.87
N ASN A 279 14.98 -29.83 -5.43
CA ASN A 279 14.72 -30.08 -3.99
C ASN A 279 16.01 -30.32 -3.18
N ASP A 280 17.06 -30.73 -3.86
CA ASP A 280 18.43 -30.98 -3.39
C ASP A 280 19.33 -29.73 -3.45
N HIS A 281 18.83 -28.62 -4.02
CA HIS A 281 19.59 -27.39 -4.17
C HIS A 281 19.51 -26.51 -2.89
N PRO A 282 20.63 -25.96 -2.39
CA PRO A 282 20.66 -25.28 -1.10
C PRO A 282 19.86 -23.97 -1.06
N ASP A 283 19.49 -23.38 -2.19
CA ASP A 283 18.54 -22.25 -2.20
C ASP A 283 17.12 -22.63 -1.72
N GLN A 284 16.72 -23.91 -1.65
CA GLN A 284 15.38 -24.29 -1.14
C GLN A 284 15.11 -23.68 0.24
N GLN A 285 15.95 -24.03 1.22
CA GLN A 285 15.81 -23.58 2.61
C GLN A 285 15.96 -22.07 2.72
N HIS A 286 16.96 -21.49 2.04
CA HIS A 286 17.20 -20.05 2.07
C HIS A 286 16.05 -19.24 1.42
N LEU A 287 15.40 -19.75 0.36
CA LEU A 287 14.27 -19.07 -0.27
C LEU A 287 13.00 -19.20 0.58
N GLU A 288 12.76 -20.33 1.24
CA GLU A 288 11.68 -20.48 2.23
C GLU A 288 11.87 -19.50 3.41
N GLU A 289 13.09 -19.40 3.95
CA GLU A 289 13.46 -18.43 4.97
C GLU A 289 13.27 -16.99 4.48
N ALA A 290 13.79 -16.65 3.31
CA ALA A 290 13.65 -15.32 2.70
C ALA A 290 12.17 -14.94 2.49
N ILE A 291 11.32 -15.88 2.05
CA ILE A 291 9.88 -15.68 1.92
C ILE A 291 9.24 -15.36 3.28
N ASN A 292 9.61 -16.08 4.35
CA ASN A 292 9.10 -15.82 5.69
C ASN A 292 9.54 -14.43 6.20
N ILE A 293 10.82 -14.06 6.03
CA ILE A 293 11.36 -12.75 6.40
C ILE A 293 10.56 -11.62 5.72
N ILE A 294 10.40 -11.66 4.40
CA ILE A 294 9.72 -10.59 3.69
C ILE A 294 8.21 -10.54 3.96
N GLN A 295 7.58 -11.67 4.27
CA GLN A 295 6.19 -11.67 4.74
C GLN A 295 6.04 -11.01 6.11
N GLY A 296 6.99 -11.22 7.03
CA GLY A 296 7.05 -10.52 8.31
C GLY A 296 7.20 -9.01 8.13
N ILE A 297 8.19 -8.58 7.34
CA ILE A 297 8.45 -7.15 7.03
C ILE A 297 7.22 -6.48 6.40
N VAL A 298 6.58 -7.13 5.42
CA VAL A 298 5.34 -6.64 4.79
C VAL A 298 4.20 -6.51 5.80
N ALA A 299 4.04 -7.46 6.72
CA ALA A 299 2.99 -7.42 7.74
C ALA A 299 3.23 -6.29 8.76
N GLU A 300 4.47 -6.12 9.21
CA GLU A 300 4.86 -5.10 10.18
C GLU A 300 4.70 -3.68 9.62
N ILE A 301 5.23 -3.42 8.41
CA ILE A 301 5.09 -2.12 7.74
C ILE A 301 3.61 -1.80 7.49
N ASN A 302 2.79 -2.80 7.19
CA ASN A 302 1.35 -2.61 7.03
C ASN A 302 0.66 -2.17 8.34
N ILE A 303 0.99 -2.80 9.47
CA ILE A 303 0.46 -2.44 10.78
C ILE A 303 0.82 -0.99 11.09
N LYS A 304 2.11 -0.63 11.00
CA LYS A 304 2.59 0.72 11.28
C LYS A 304 2.03 1.79 10.34
N THR A 305 1.87 1.47 9.05
CA THR A 305 1.21 2.36 8.09
C THR A 305 -0.25 2.61 8.50
N GLY A 306 -0.98 1.58 8.94
CA GLY A 306 -2.34 1.69 9.46
C GLY A 306 -2.43 2.49 10.77
N GLU A 307 -1.48 2.30 11.69
CA GLU A 307 -1.39 3.09 12.93
C GLU A 307 -1.06 4.57 12.64
N SER A 308 -0.18 4.84 11.67
CA SER A 308 0.15 6.19 11.22
C SER A 308 -1.05 6.89 10.57
N GLU A 309 -1.80 6.19 9.70
CA GLU A 309 -3.04 6.70 9.12
C GLU A 309 -4.11 6.97 10.19
N CYS A 310 -4.28 6.04 11.14
CA CYS A 310 -5.22 6.22 12.24
C CYS A 310 -4.87 7.44 13.10
N ARG A 311 -3.59 7.61 13.45
CA ARG A 311 -3.08 8.79 14.16
C ARG A 311 -3.31 10.07 13.36
N TYR A 312 -2.94 10.08 12.07
CA TYR A 312 -3.08 11.22 11.16
C TYR A 312 -4.53 11.74 11.11
N TYR A 313 -5.51 10.84 11.08
CA TYR A 313 -6.92 11.22 11.07
C TYR A 313 -7.43 11.65 12.46
N LYS A 314 -7.04 10.97 13.54
CA LYS A 314 -7.40 11.32 14.93
C LYS A 314 -6.96 12.74 15.31
N GLU A 315 -5.73 13.11 14.97
CA GLU A 315 -5.18 14.46 15.17
C GLU A 315 -5.97 15.56 14.43
N ARG A 316 -6.75 15.20 13.41
CA ARG A 316 -7.54 16.12 12.57
C ARG A 316 -9.03 16.12 12.88
N LEU A 317 -9.48 15.37 13.89
CA LEU A 317 -10.86 15.39 14.36
C LEU A 317 -11.12 16.67 15.17
N ILE A 318 -12.13 17.45 14.78
CA ILE A 318 -12.59 18.64 15.50
C ILE A 318 -13.90 18.31 16.23
N TYR A 319 -13.92 18.56 17.53
CA TYR A 319 -15.02 18.25 18.43
C TYR A 319 -15.67 19.57 18.87
N LEU A 320 -16.99 19.70 18.70
CA LEU A 320 -17.72 20.94 19.07
C LEU A 320 -18.42 20.85 20.42
N GLU A 321 -18.75 19.63 20.85
CA GLU A 321 -19.51 19.35 22.08
C GLU A 321 -18.69 18.37 22.93
N GLU A 322 -18.66 18.52 24.25
CA GLU A 322 -17.87 17.64 25.14
C GLU A 322 -18.27 16.17 24.98
N GLY A 323 -19.59 15.91 24.88
CA GLY A 323 -20.15 14.57 24.66
C GLY A 323 -19.90 13.95 23.27
N GLN A 324 -19.04 14.56 22.44
CA GLN A 324 -18.52 13.96 21.19
C GLN A 324 -17.14 13.30 21.38
N ARG A 325 -16.45 13.55 22.50
CA ARG A 325 -15.21 12.84 22.86
C ARG A 325 -15.56 11.41 23.26
N ASP A 326 -14.81 10.43 22.76
CA ASP A 326 -15.04 9.02 23.02
C ASP A 326 -13.70 8.27 23.09
N SER A 327 -13.48 7.59 24.21
CA SER A 327 -12.28 6.78 24.46
C SER A 327 -12.04 5.68 23.41
N LEU A 328 -13.08 5.21 22.71
CA LEU A 328 -12.94 4.25 21.62
C LEU A 328 -12.16 4.87 20.44
N ILE A 329 -12.29 6.17 20.19
CA ILE A 329 -11.49 6.89 19.18
C ILE A 329 -10.04 6.96 19.66
N ASP A 330 -9.82 7.37 20.90
CA ASP A 330 -8.48 7.56 21.49
C ASP A 330 -7.70 6.24 21.59
N ASN A 331 -8.38 5.13 21.87
CA ASN A 331 -7.80 3.78 21.92
C ASN A 331 -7.66 3.10 20.54
N SER A 332 -8.35 3.57 19.50
CA SER A 332 -8.27 2.98 18.15
C SER A 332 -6.87 3.06 17.57
N ARG A 333 -6.39 1.93 17.01
CA ARG A 333 -5.08 1.80 16.35
C ARG A 333 -5.21 1.70 14.84
N ALA A 334 -6.33 1.23 14.30
CA ALA A 334 -6.57 1.18 12.86
C ALA A 334 -7.87 1.88 12.45
N VAL A 335 -7.86 2.43 11.23
CA VAL A 335 -9.06 2.79 10.47
C VAL A 335 -9.37 1.62 9.54
N CYS A 336 -10.53 0.98 9.73
CA CYS A 336 -10.96 -0.15 8.89
C CYS A 336 -11.40 0.30 7.48
N CYS A 337 -12.03 1.48 7.39
CA CYS A 337 -12.26 2.19 6.13
C CYS A 337 -12.68 3.64 6.38
N HIS A 338 -12.49 4.54 5.41
CA HIS A 338 -12.95 5.92 5.50
C HIS A 338 -13.18 6.59 4.15
N GLY A 339 -14.03 7.60 4.10
CA GLY A 339 -14.19 8.44 2.89
C GLY A 339 -15.49 9.22 2.79
N GLU A 340 -15.70 9.84 1.62
CA GLU A 340 -16.86 10.69 1.37
C GLU A 340 -18.14 9.89 1.13
N LEU A 341 -19.21 10.28 1.83
CA LEU A 341 -20.58 9.80 1.66
C LEU A 341 -21.53 11.00 1.66
N LYS A 342 -22.73 10.87 1.06
CA LYS A 342 -23.76 11.91 1.11
C LYS A 342 -24.94 11.45 1.94
N ASN A 343 -25.47 12.27 2.86
CA ASN A 343 -26.71 11.90 3.54
C ASN A 343 -27.94 12.13 2.63
N ASN A 344 -29.12 11.65 3.07
CA ASN A 344 -30.40 11.87 2.37
C ASN A 344 -30.85 13.35 2.28
N ARG A 345 -30.08 14.30 2.82
CA ARG A 345 -30.27 15.76 2.67
C ARG A 345 -29.27 16.38 1.68
N GLY A 346 -28.45 15.56 1.02
CA GLY A 346 -27.40 16.02 0.09
C GLY A 346 -26.15 16.58 0.76
N VAL A 347 -26.05 16.54 2.09
CA VAL A 347 -24.85 16.99 2.81
C VAL A 347 -23.73 16.00 2.57
N LYS A 348 -22.59 16.48 2.07
CA LYS A 348 -21.34 15.72 2.02
C LYS A 348 -20.81 15.52 3.44
N LEU A 349 -20.51 14.29 3.78
CA LEU A 349 -19.93 13.84 5.04
C LEU A 349 -18.66 13.05 4.72
N HIS A 350 -17.68 13.07 5.62
CA HIS A 350 -16.57 12.13 5.59
C HIS A 350 -16.73 11.20 6.79
N VAL A 351 -16.87 9.91 6.54
CA VAL A 351 -17.11 8.91 7.58
C VAL A 351 -15.82 8.13 7.82
N PHE A 352 -15.54 7.83 9.08
CA PHE A 352 -14.45 6.96 9.52
C PHE A 352 -15.07 5.76 10.24
N LEU A 353 -14.67 4.55 9.86
CA LEU A 353 -14.89 3.35 10.65
C LEU A 353 -13.55 2.97 11.28
N PHE A 354 -13.38 3.26 12.56
CA PHE A 354 -12.30 2.70 13.36
C PHE A 354 -12.67 1.27 13.79
N GLU A 355 -11.78 0.58 14.51
CA GLU A 355 -11.96 -0.81 14.93
C GLU A 355 -13.22 -1.03 15.78
N GLU A 356 -13.49 -0.14 16.75
CA GLU A 356 -14.62 -0.25 17.68
C GLU A 356 -15.64 0.90 17.59
N VAL A 357 -15.42 1.91 16.75
CA VAL A 357 -16.29 3.10 16.66
C VAL A 357 -16.41 3.67 15.24
N LEU A 358 -17.63 4.04 14.85
CA LEU A 358 -17.91 4.76 13.60
C LEU A 358 -18.14 6.25 13.89
N VAL A 359 -17.38 7.11 13.23
CA VAL A 359 -17.39 8.57 13.40
C VAL A 359 -17.84 9.24 12.11
N ILE A 360 -18.89 10.05 12.20
CA ILE A 360 -19.44 10.81 11.06
C ILE A 360 -18.99 12.26 11.19
N THR A 361 -18.30 12.78 10.17
CA THR A 361 -17.73 14.14 10.18
C THR A 361 -18.13 14.95 8.95
N ARG A 362 -17.87 16.25 9.00
CA ARG A 362 -17.81 17.15 7.84
C ARG A 362 -16.36 17.55 7.63
N ALA A 363 -15.88 17.39 6.40
CA ALA A 363 -14.60 17.97 5.99
C ALA A 363 -14.69 19.50 6.05
N VAL A 364 -13.73 20.12 6.73
CA VAL A 364 -13.59 21.58 6.88
C VAL A 364 -12.13 21.98 6.71
N THR A 365 -11.86 23.17 6.18
CA THR A 365 -10.51 23.74 6.17
C THR A 365 -10.32 24.56 7.44
N HIS A 366 -9.28 24.26 8.21
CA HIS A 366 -8.92 24.95 9.45
C HIS A 366 -7.41 25.20 9.45
N ASN A 367 -7.00 26.47 9.56
CA ASN A 367 -5.59 26.90 9.45
C ASN A 367 -4.88 26.29 8.22
N GLU A 368 -5.50 26.42 7.04
CA GLU A 368 -5.06 25.87 5.74
C GLU A 368 -4.99 24.32 5.66
N GLN A 369 -5.21 23.61 6.77
CA GLN A 369 -5.24 22.15 6.81
C GLN A 369 -6.65 21.58 6.65
N LEU A 370 -6.74 20.38 6.08
CA LEU A 370 -7.98 19.61 6.02
C LEU A 370 -8.24 18.93 7.37
N CYS A 371 -9.32 19.34 8.02
CA CYS A 371 -9.80 18.78 9.29
C CYS A 371 -11.21 18.21 9.16
N TYR A 372 -11.62 17.45 10.17
CA TYR A 372 -12.82 16.61 10.16
C TYR A 372 -13.68 16.91 11.39
N GLN A 373 -14.62 17.84 11.23
CA GLN A 373 -15.50 18.27 12.31
C GLN A 373 -16.60 17.23 12.54
N LEU A 374 -16.73 16.72 13.77
CA LEU A 374 -17.76 15.74 14.12
C LEU A 374 -19.16 16.31 13.84
N TYR A 375 -20.00 15.49 13.19
CA TYR A 375 -21.35 15.84 12.80
C TYR A 375 -22.38 15.50 13.89
N ARG A 376 -22.13 14.38 14.58
CA ARG A 376 -22.89 13.85 15.73
C ARG A 376 -21.95 13.04 16.61
N GLN A 377 -22.46 12.56 17.74
CA GLN A 377 -21.75 11.64 18.62
C GLN A 377 -21.23 10.41 17.84
N PRO A 378 -20.06 9.88 18.20
CA PRO A 378 -19.57 8.60 17.70
C PRO A 378 -20.57 7.46 17.95
N ILE A 379 -20.51 6.41 17.12
CA ILE A 379 -21.37 5.22 17.24
C ILE A 379 -20.49 4.00 17.52
N PRO A 380 -20.52 3.43 18.74
CA PRO A 380 -19.84 2.17 19.05
C PRO A 380 -20.29 1.05 18.11
N VAL A 381 -19.34 0.33 17.50
CA VAL A 381 -19.58 -0.71 16.49
C VAL A 381 -20.42 -1.87 17.05
N ARG A 382 -20.30 -2.15 18.35
CA ARG A 382 -21.10 -3.14 19.09
C ARG A 382 -22.60 -2.83 19.05
N GLU A 383 -22.95 -1.55 19.12
CA GLU A 383 -24.33 -1.04 19.19
C GLU A 383 -24.84 -0.48 17.85
N LEU A 384 -23.96 -0.38 16.85
CA LEU A 384 -24.29 0.07 15.50
C LEU A 384 -25.26 -0.90 14.81
N LEU A 385 -26.44 -0.41 14.45
CA LEU A 385 -27.39 -1.13 13.60
C LEU A 385 -27.16 -0.75 12.12
N LEU A 386 -27.02 -1.74 11.25
CA LEU A 386 -26.76 -1.57 9.82
C LEU A 386 -27.94 -2.13 9.00
N GLU A 387 -28.52 -1.28 8.16
CA GLU A 387 -29.61 -1.63 7.23
C GLU A 387 -29.13 -1.39 5.79
N ASP A 388 -29.29 -2.39 4.92
CA ASP A 388 -29.04 -2.27 3.48
C ASP A 388 -30.34 -1.82 2.79
N LEU A 389 -30.36 -0.61 2.23
CA LEU A 389 -31.57 0.00 1.66
C LEU A 389 -31.65 -0.23 0.16
N GLN A 390 -32.84 -0.52 -0.35
CA GLN A 390 -33.05 -0.70 -1.78
C GLN A 390 -33.06 0.65 -2.52
N ASP A 391 -32.68 0.63 -3.79
CA ASP A 391 -32.70 1.81 -4.65
C ASP A 391 -34.14 2.35 -4.75
N GLY A 392 -34.34 3.61 -4.35
CA GLY A 392 -35.67 4.25 -4.29
C GLY A 392 -36.38 4.19 -2.94
N GLU A 393 -35.89 3.42 -1.96
CA GLU A 393 -36.47 3.35 -0.61
C GLU A 393 -36.26 4.66 0.18
N VAL A 394 -35.17 5.38 -0.10
CA VAL A 394 -34.81 6.61 0.61
C VAL A 394 -35.61 7.82 0.12
N ARG A 395 -36.44 8.36 1.01
CA ARG A 395 -37.04 9.69 0.87
C ARG A 395 -35.95 10.76 1.08
N LEU A 396 -35.64 11.49 0.00
CA LEU A 396 -34.75 12.66 0.05
C LEU A 396 -35.46 13.84 0.71
N GLY A 397 -34.75 14.57 1.59
CA GLY A 397 -35.26 15.76 2.27
C GLY A 397 -34.46 17.01 1.92
N GLY A 398 -35.14 18.11 1.56
CA GLY A 398 -34.47 19.38 1.25
C GLY A 398 -35.14 20.16 0.12
N SER A 399 -34.53 21.28 -0.27
CA SER A 399 -35.10 22.32 -1.15
C SER A 399 -35.31 21.93 -2.63
N LEU A 400 -35.14 20.66 -3.00
CA LEU A 400 -35.19 20.18 -4.40
C LEU A 400 -36.35 19.19 -4.62
N ARG A 401 -37.48 19.43 -3.95
CA ARG A 401 -38.68 18.60 -4.03
C ARG A 401 -39.47 18.91 -5.32
N GLY A 402 -39.16 18.23 -6.42
CA GLY A 402 -40.12 18.02 -7.52
C GLY A 402 -39.71 18.31 -8.96
N ALA A 403 -38.52 18.86 -9.25
CA ALA A 403 -38.18 19.29 -10.62
C ALA A 403 -37.47 18.25 -11.50
N PHE A 404 -36.72 17.30 -10.93
CA PHE A 404 -35.91 16.34 -11.71
C PHE A 404 -35.95 14.94 -11.11
N SER A 405 -36.55 14.00 -11.83
CA SER A 405 -36.53 12.56 -11.55
C SER A 405 -35.16 11.95 -11.91
N ASN A 406 -34.07 12.42 -11.28
CA ASN A 406 -32.79 11.73 -11.41
C ASN A 406 -32.78 10.49 -10.50
N ASN A 407 -33.07 9.34 -11.09
CA ASN A 407 -33.02 8.02 -10.45
C ASN A 407 -31.68 7.73 -9.76
N GLU A 408 -30.56 8.31 -10.16
CA GLU A 408 -29.25 8.12 -9.51
C GLU A 408 -29.22 8.66 -8.08
N ARG A 409 -30.01 9.69 -7.77
CA ARG A 409 -30.01 10.37 -6.45
C ARG A 409 -30.66 9.55 -5.33
N ILE A 410 -31.28 8.43 -5.67
CA ILE A 410 -31.97 7.51 -4.75
C ILE A 410 -31.33 6.11 -4.74
N LYS A 411 -30.20 5.92 -5.43
CA LYS A 411 -29.45 4.65 -5.47
C LYS A 411 -28.32 4.61 -4.47
N ASN A 412 -27.81 3.40 -4.22
CA ASN A 412 -26.58 3.16 -3.45
C ASN A 412 -26.64 3.66 -1.99
N PHE A 413 -27.84 3.68 -1.40
CA PHE A 413 -28.00 4.00 0.02
C PHE A 413 -27.84 2.78 0.92
N PHE A 414 -27.32 3.03 2.11
CA PHE A 414 -27.44 2.16 3.29
C PHE A 414 -27.76 3.06 4.50
N ARG A 415 -28.11 2.47 5.64
CA ARG A 415 -28.40 3.23 6.86
C ARG A 415 -27.65 2.66 8.05
N VAL A 416 -27.08 3.57 8.82
CA VAL A 416 -26.54 3.28 10.15
C VAL A 416 -27.44 3.93 11.19
N SER A 417 -27.76 3.21 12.27
CA SER A 417 -28.48 3.77 13.41
C SER A 417 -27.91 3.30 14.74
N PHE A 418 -28.19 4.07 15.78
CA PHE A 418 -27.72 3.87 17.15
C PHE A 418 -28.88 4.22 18.08
N LYS A 419 -29.14 3.37 19.07
CA LYS A 419 -30.25 3.53 20.02
C LYS A 419 -29.69 3.62 21.44
N ASN A 420 -29.40 4.84 21.89
CA ASN A 420 -29.02 5.11 23.27
C ASN A 420 -30.01 6.10 23.90
N GLY A 421 -31.17 5.59 24.33
CA GLY A 421 -32.23 6.37 24.94
C GLY A 421 -32.58 7.64 24.15
N SER A 422 -32.43 8.80 24.79
CA SER A 422 -32.67 10.14 24.24
C SER A 422 -31.70 10.57 23.13
N GLN A 423 -30.54 9.92 22.99
CA GLN A 423 -29.50 10.21 22.01
C GLN A 423 -29.56 9.29 20.78
N SER A 424 -30.71 8.65 20.54
CA SER A 424 -30.93 7.80 19.36
C SER A 424 -30.73 8.57 18.05
N GLN A 425 -29.85 8.07 17.17
CA GLN A 425 -29.50 8.71 15.90
C GLN A 425 -29.57 7.73 14.72
N THR A 426 -29.92 8.26 13.54
CA THR A 426 -30.10 7.48 12.31
C THR A 426 -29.62 8.28 11.10
N HIS A 427 -28.75 7.68 10.29
CA HIS A 427 -28.15 8.30 9.11
C HIS A 427 -28.30 7.39 7.89
N SER A 428 -29.10 7.82 6.91
CA SER A 428 -29.13 7.20 5.58
C SER A 428 -28.02 7.82 4.73
N LEU A 429 -27.04 7.01 4.33
CA LEU A 429 -25.80 7.41 3.65
C LEU A 429 -25.74 6.83 2.25
N GLN A 430 -25.36 7.66 1.28
CA GLN A 430 -25.22 7.35 -0.13
C GLN A 430 -23.74 7.16 -0.49
N ALA A 431 -23.41 6.00 -1.06
CA ALA A 431 -22.14 5.72 -1.69
C ALA A 431 -22.09 6.26 -3.13
N ASN A 432 -20.88 6.42 -3.68
CA ASN A 432 -20.69 6.96 -5.04
C ASN A 432 -21.26 6.02 -6.12
N ASP A 433 -21.11 4.71 -5.92
CA ASP A 433 -21.57 3.65 -6.81
C ASP A 433 -21.90 2.37 -6.01
N SER A 434 -22.36 1.33 -6.69
CA SER A 434 -22.78 0.07 -6.07
C SER A 434 -21.61 -0.74 -5.51
N PHE A 435 -20.41 -0.63 -6.09
CA PHE A 435 -19.20 -1.28 -5.57
C PHE A 435 -18.74 -0.60 -4.28
N ASN A 436 -18.71 0.73 -4.25
CA ASN A 436 -18.41 1.52 -3.06
C ASN A 436 -19.43 1.25 -1.93
N LYS A 437 -20.73 1.12 -2.23
CA LYS A 437 -21.75 0.67 -1.26
C LYS A 437 -21.38 -0.69 -0.67
N GLN A 438 -21.06 -1.68 -1.50
CA GLN A 438 -20.70 -3.02 -1.02
C GLN A 438 -19.40 -3.02 -0.21
N GLN A 439 -18.41 -2.19 -0.55
CA GLN A 439 -17.20 -2.02 0.27
C GLN A 439 -17.56 -1.51 1.68
N TRP A 440 -18.34 -0.43 1.79
CA TRP A 440 -18.80 0.09 3.09
C TRP A 440 -19.56 -0.94 3.90
N LEU A 441 -20.56 -1.61 3.30
CA LEU A 441 -21.35 -2.63 3.96
C LEU A 441 -20.48 -3.78 4.49
N ASN A 442 -19.52 -4.27 3.70
CA ASN A 442 -18.65 -5.37 4.09
C ASN A 442 -17.64 -4.98 5.17
N CYS A 443 -17.11 -3.74 5.14
CA CYS A 443 -16.22 -3.25 6.20
C CYS A 443 -16.95 -3.13 7.54
N ILE A 444 -18.17 -2.57 7.55
CA ILE A 444 -18.98 -2.45 8.76
C ILE A 444 -19.37 -3.83 9.30
N ARG A 445 -19.80 -4.77 8.44
CA ARG A 445 -20.09 -6.16 8.85
C ARG A 445 -18.87 -6.83 9.49
N GLN A 446 -17.70 -6.74 8.86
CA GLN A 446 -16.47 -7.32 9.41
C GLN A 446 -16.03 -6.67 10.73
N ALA A 447 -16.19 -5.35 10.90
CA ALA A 447 -15.91 -4.69 12.17
C ALA A 447 -16.84 -5.19 13.28
N LYS A 448 -18.13 -5.35 12.99
CA LYS A 448 -19.10 -5.94 13.93
C LYS A 448 -18.77 -7.38 14.32
N GLU A 449 -18.36 -8.21 13.36
CA GLU A 449 -17.94 -9.60 13.61
C GLU A 449 -16.72 -9.66 14.54
N LYS A 450 -15.71 -8.80 14.32
CA LYS A 450 -14.52 -8.70 15.18
C LYS A 450 -14.87 -8.23 16.60
N ALA A 451 -15.69 -7.18 16.73
CA ALA A 451 -16.12 -6.66 18.03
C ALA A 451 -16.94 -7.68 18.84
N ALA A 452 -17.76 -8.49 18.17
CA ALA A 452 -18.47 -9.61 18.80
C ALA A 452 -17.50 -10.71 19.26
N ALA A 453 -16.57 -11.14 18.40
CA ALA A 453 -15.60 -12.20 18.71
C ALA A 453 -14.70 -11.86 19.91
N GLY A 454 -14.27 -10.60 20.03
CA GLY A 454 -13.48 -10.13 21.18
C GLY A 454 -14.19 -10.25 22.54
N THR A 455 -15.53 -10.35 22.55
CA THR A 455 -16.31 -10.49 23.79
C THR A 455 -16.46 -11.96 24.23
N ALA A 456 -16.42 -12.90 23.28
CA ALA A 456 -16.49 -14.34 23.56
C ALA A 456 -15.22 -14.89 24.23
N GLY A 457 -14.05 -14.26 23.99
CA GLY A 457 -12.77 -14.66 24.59
C GLY A 457 -12.70 -14.48 26.12
N THR A 458 -13.51 -13.59 26.69
CA THR A 458 -13.59 -13.32 28.14
C THR A 458 -14.76 -14.01 28.85
N ALA A 459 -15.64 -14.70 28.11
CA ALA A 459 -16.82 -15.38 28.65
C ALA A 459 -16.86 -16.86 28.24
N GLY A 460 -15.73 -17.57 28.43
CA GLY A 460 -15.52 -18.91 27.87
C GLY A 460 -14.70 -19.89 28.70
N ALA A 461 -14.43 -19.62 29.98
CA ALA A 461 -13.70 -20.54 30.86
C ALA A 461 -14.63 -21.30 31.83
N ARG A 462 -15.56 -22.10 31.28
CA ARG A 462 -16.28 -23.13 32.05
C ARG A 462 -15.94 -24.50 31.46
N LEU A 463 -15.15 -25.26 32.22
CA LEU A 463 -14.71 -26.61 31.85
C LEU A 463 -15.91 -27.56 31.64
N PRO A 464 -15.90 -28.42 30.61
CA PRO A 464 -16.88 -29.50 30.50
C PRO A 464 -16.57 -30.57 31.56
N GLY A 465 -17.55 -30.93 32.37
CA GLY A 465 -17.39 -31.88 33.47
C GLY A 465 -17.25 -33.34 33.01
N CYS A 466 -16.40 -34.11 33.71
CA CYS A 466 -16.43 -35.57 33.65
C CYS A 466 -17.62 -36.15 34.43
N PRO A 467 -18.09 -37.37 34.09
CA PRO A 467 -19.31 -37.94 34.66
C PRO A 467 -19.15 -38.39 36.11
N ARG A 468 -20.28 -38.36 36.84
CA ARG A 468 -20.39 -38.61 38.27
C ARG A 468 -20.61 -40.10 38.54
N ALA A 469 -19.76 -40.71 39.39
CA ALA A 469 -20.01 -42.04 39.95
C ALA A 469 -20.87 -41.92 41.23
N GLU A 470 -21.65 -42.96 41.51
CA GLU A 470 -22.66 -42.99 42.57
C GLU A 470 -22.06 -43.24 43.97
N ALA A 471 -22.73 -42.73 45.01
CA ALA A 471 -22.55 -43.13 46.39
C ALA A 471 -23.93 -43.11 47.11
N PRO A 472 -24.20 -44.06 48.03
CA PRO A 472 -25.56 -44.36 48.49
C PRO A 472 -26.05 -43.55 49.71
N GLU A 473 -27.33 -43.72 50.02
CA GLU A 473 -28.13 -42.98 51.01
C GLU A 473 -27.85 -43.34 52.49
N ARG A 474 -28.07 -42.34 53.37
CA ARG A 474 -28.80 -42.36 54.68
C ARG A 474 -28.83 -40.92 55.21
N MET A 475 -29.97 -40.30 55.56
CA MET A 475 -30.76 -40.46 56.81
C MET A 475 -29.90 -40.26 58.08
N GLU A 476 -30.17 -39.33 59.01
CA GLU A 476 -31.27 -38.36 59.25
C GLU A 476 -30.75 -37.10 59.99
N GLN A 477 -31.61 -36.08 60.20
CA GLN A 477 -31.81 -35.26 61.43
C GLN A 477 -30.59 -34.74 62.25
N SER A 478 -30.58 -33.55 62.88
CA SER A 478 -31.62 -32.56 63.18
C SER A 478 -30.99 -31.23 63.62
N ASP A 479 -31.70 -30.12 63.37
CA ASP A 479 -31.98 -28.98 64.26
C ASP A 479 -30.87 -28.09 64.89
N CYS A 480 -31.18 -26.78 64.88
CA CYS A 480 -30.84 -25.75 65.88
C CYS A 480 -29.35 -25.35 66.07
N GLU A 481 -29.01 -24.11 66.44
CA GLU A 481 -29.64 -22.78 66.34
C GLU A 481 -28.57 -21.73 66.77
N SER A 482 -28.81 -20.44 66.53
CA SER A 482 -28.09 -19.28 67.14
C SER A 482 -26.59 -19.14 66.78
N ASP A 483 -26.05 -18.10 66.14
CA ASP A 483 -26.31 -16.64 66.09
C ASP A 483 -25.51 -15.81 67.12
N CYS A 484 -25.18 -14.58 66.72
CA CYS A 484 -24.41 -13.51 67.38
C CYS A 484 -22.88 -13.70 67.55
N SER A 485 -21.99 -12.86 67.00
CA SER A 485 -21.91 -11.38 66.89
C SER A 485 -21.27 -10.70 68.09
N MET A 486 -20.07 -10.15 67.89
CA MET A 486 -19.63 -8.77 68.16
C MET A 486 -18.09 -8.71 68.04
N ASP A 487 -17.36 -7.61 67.82
CA ASP A 487 -17.49 -6.23 67.31
C ASP A 487 -16.24 -5.48 67.88
N THR A 488 -16.05 -4.20 67.60
CA THR A 488 -15.02 -3.26 68.13
C THR A 488 -13.62 -3.24 67.48
N SER A 489 -13.47 -2.29 66.55
CA SER A 489 -12.58 -1.10 66.56
C SER A 489 -11.68 -0.84 67.80
N GLU A 490 -10.64 0.01 67.84
CA GLU A 490 -10.07 1.05 66.95
C GLU A 490 -8.69 1.57 67.48
N LEU A 491 -7.97 2.43 66.70
CA LEU A 491 -6.89 3.39 67.14
C LEU A 491 -5.54 2.80 67.68
N GLY A 492 -4.39 3.49 67.66
CA GLY A 492 -3.96 4.76 67.03
C GLY A 492 -2.65 5.36 67.64
N ALA A 493 -1.82 6.01 66.79
CA ALA A 493 -0.76 7.03 67.07
C ALA A 493 0.64 6.71 67.70
N ASP A 494 1.68 7.02 66.91
CA ASP A 494 3.02 7.65 67.11
C ASP A 494 3.67 7.89 68.50
N CYS A 495 5.02 7.72 68.59
CA CYS A 495 5.96 8.77 69.07
C CYS A 495 7.49 8.49 68.85
N GLU A 496 8.18 9.45 68.22
CA GLU A 496 9.58 9.97 68.36
C GLU A 496 10.85 9.20 68.86
N ARG A 497 11.93 9.34 68.03
CA ARG A 497 13.27 9.92 68.33
C ARG A 497 14.35 9.17 69.17
N MET A 498 15.55 8.97 68.56
CA MET A 498 16.85 9.37 69.14
C MET A 498 18.00 9.44 68.09
N GLU A 499 19.04 10.20 68.42
CA GLU A 499 20.16 10.63 67.55
C GLU A 499 21.41 9.72 67.67
N HIS A 500 22.37 9.79 66.74
CA HIS A 500 23.81 10.03 67.00
C HIS A 500 24.67 10.09 65.71
N THR A 501 25.97 10.40 65.86
CA THR A 501 26.81 11.21 64.93
C THR A 501 27.99 10.49 64.24
N HIS A 502 28.72 11.25 63.39
CA HIS A 502 30.04 11.00 62.75
C HIS A 502 30.00 10.21 61.41
N SER A 503 30.48 10.67 60.24
CA SER A 503 31.54 11.61 59.78
C SER A 503 32.97 11.04 59.70
N TRP A 504 33.48 10.80 58.48
CA TRP A 504 34.62 11.54 57.92
C TRP A 504 34.86 11.32 56.40
N ASP A 505 35.67 12.21 55.82
CA ASP A 505 36.14 12.32 54.42
C ASP A 505 36.96 11.10 53.93
N GLY A 506 37.34 10.91 52.66
CA GLY A 506 37.16 11.69 51.42
C GLY A 506 38.40 11.65 50.52
N GLN A 507 38.19 11.67 49.19
CA GLN A 507 39.13 12.11 48.14
C GLN A 507 40.41 11.29 47.81
N LYS A 508 40.51 10.82 46.55
CA LYS A 508 41.68 11.03 45.67
C LYS A 508 41.42 10.69 44.20
N GLN A 509 41.67 11.66 43.31
CA GLN A 509 41.96 11.42 41.89
C GLN A 509 43.44 11.00 41.74
N ILE A 510 43.75 10.23 40.70
CA ILE A 510 45.05 10.27 40.01
C ILE A 510 44.78 10.22 38.50
N GLU A 511 45.24 11.24 37.77
CA GLU A 511 45.41 11.22 36.32
C GLU A 511 46.78 10.60 35.97
N THR A 512 46.90 9.94 34.82
CA THR A 512 48.12 10.03 33.99
C THR A 512 47.79 9.70 32.53
N ASN A 513 48.23 10.56 31.61
CA ASN A 513 48.20 10.34 30.16
C ASN A 513 49.22 9.26 29.73
N VAL A 514 48.87 8.48 28.72
CA VAL A 514 49.64 8.30 27.46
C VAL A 514 48.64 8.24 26.31
#